data_AF-A0A8S1HWL3-F1
#
_entry.id   AF-A0A8S1HWL3-F1
#
_cell.length_a   1.000
_cell.length_b   1.000
_cell.length_c   1.000
_cell.angle_alpha   90.00
_cell.angle_beta   90.00
_cell.angle_gamma   90.00
#
_symmetry.space_group_name_H-M   'P 1'
#
loop_
_entity.id
_entity.type
_entity.pdbx_description
1 polymer ?
#
loop_
_entity_poly.entity_id
_entity_poly.type
_entity_poly.pdbx_seq_one_letter_code
_entity_poly.pdbx_strand_id
1 'polypeptide(L)'
;MESLPPLDESFTKWYSKNFDPKPYYYCLCLIFTVIVLFWLVCLQFSKPCAYPYQEAVFMKNVVHSLPPFTSGYPLFKFVKKYDLALCPIDGNFPHLTTAIMCFLDRPDIYRQKRNISNDVTGFCGNEPPFTLHKLRNETETPKNTTKQIAVVQDPVDRFVRLFHSICVVNKQCYECEDLLGCLLRRAFSDMIDFTVTGSYDGISPSLALFFPQAWYCGFDENLREITIIKYGGAIRRGKSKNAFDEQFKRVMRERNVSAPLIDEVEREIRKVRFALTPEELEVRRKLLENPRLLRLFLGIYRHDFSLFGYTTPPIPETSTPNGTKSGWTRKHAIRQGGLSRRKRGVLKPNLALRQ
;
A
#
# COMPACT_ATOMS: atom_id res chain seq x y z
N MET A 1 57.59 -6.61 38.42
CA MET A 1 56.78 -5.76 39.32
C MET A 1 57.77 -4.90 40.09
N GLU A 2 58.12 -3.75 39.53
CA GLU A 2 58.99 -2.78 40.19
C GLU A 2 58.19 -2.07 41.28
N SER A 3 58.72 -2.11 42.50
CA SER A 3 58.16 -1.40 43.66
C SER A 3 58.38 0.10 43.49
N LEU A 4 57.29 0.87 43.54
CA LEU A 4 57.33 2.33 43.56
C LEU A 4 58.11 2.83 44.80
N PRO A 5 58.90 3.92 44.65
CA PRO A 5 59.65 4.48 45.77
C PRO A 5 58.72 5.11 46.82
N PRO A 6 59.12 5.15 48.10
CA PRO A 6 58.34 5.76 49.17
C PRO A 6 58.17 7.26 48.93
N LEU A 7 56.94 7.75 49.08
CA LEU A 7 56.60 9.17 49.02
C LEU A 7 57.33 9.93 50.14
N ASP A 8 58.10 10.95 49.74
CA ASP A 8 58.85 11.85 50.61
C ASP A 8 57.91 12.59 51.59
N GLU A 9 58.22 12.53 52.89
CA GLU A 9 57.49 13.25 53.95
C GLU A 9 57.41 14.77 53.67
N SER A 10 58.36 15.32 52.92
CA SER A 10 58.37 16.73 52.50
C SER A 10 57.17 17.07 51.61
N PHE A 11 56.78 16.17 50.71
CA PHE A 11 55.66 16.36 49.79
C PHE A 11 54.32 16.36 50.52
N THR A 12 54.17 15.45 51.49
CA THR A 12 52.93 15.31 52.27
C THR A 12 52.65 16.55 53.14
N LYS A 13 53.70 17.14 53.74
CA LYS A 13 53.60 18.41 54.49
C LYS A 13 53.35 19.62 53.59
N TRP A 14 53.94 19.65 52.39
CA TRP A 14 53.68 20.72 51.42
C TRP A 14 52.23 20.67 50.90
N TYR A 15 51.74 19.46 50.60
CA TYR A 15 50.39 19.24 50.10
C TYR A 15 49.33 19.65 51.14
N SER A 16 49.48 19.27 52.42
CA SER A 16 48.49 19.63 53.46
C SER A 16 48.42 21.13 53.76
N LYS A 17 49.50 21.88 53.48
CA LYS A 17 49.59 23.32 53.78
C LYS A 17 49.10 24.19 52.61
N ASN A 18 49.21 23.72 51.37
CA ASN A 18 48.92 24.51 50.18
C ASN A 18 47.69 24.03 49.40
N PHE A 19 47.16 22.84 49.69
CA PHE A 19 45.95 22.35 49.05
C PHE A 19 44.71 22.87 49.78
N ASP A 20 44.12 23.96 49.29
CA ASP A 20 42.77 24.37 49.70
C ASP A 20 41.75 23.50 48.93
N PRO A 21 41.00 22.60 49.60
CA PRO A 21 40.05 21.72 48.93
C PRO A 21 38.80 22.44 48.42
N LYS A 22 38.55 23.69 48.85
CA LYS A 22 37.34 24.46 48.49
C LYS A 22 37.11 24.58 46.97
N PRO A 23 38.07 25.00 46.13
CA PRO A 23 37.85 25.11 44.69
C PRO A 23 37.54 23.76 44.02
N TYR A 24 38.06 22.65 44.55
CA TYR A 24 37.79 21.32 44.02
C TYR A 24 36.34 20.87 44.32
N TYR A 25 35.83 21.19 45.52
CA TYR A 25 34.44 20.96 45.87
C TYR A 25 33.47 21.77 45.01
N TYR A 26 33.77 23.04 44.71
CA TYR A 26 32.94 23.85 43.82
C TYR A 26 32.92 23.29 42.39
N CYS A 27 34.06 22.80 41.89
CA CYS A 27 34.17 22.21 40.56
C CYS A 27 33.38 20.89 40.46
N LEU A 28 33.52 20.00 41.44
CA LEU A 28 32.74 18.76 41.51
C LEU A 28 31.24 19.03 41.64
N CYS A 29 30.84 20.03 42.42
CA CYS A 29 29.44 20.40 42.60
C CYS A 29 28.85 20.96 41.28
N LEU A 30 29.60 21.77 40.52
CA LEU A 30 29.21 22.25 39.19
C LEU A 30 29.08 21.12 38.18
N ILE A 31 30.02 20.16 38.16
CA ILE A 31 29.93 18.99 37.28
C ILE A 31 28.69 18.16 37.63
N PHE A 32 28.44 17.93 38.92
CA PHE A 32 27.27 17.18 39.38
C PHE A 32 25.96 17.88 39.02
N THR A 33 25.86 19.20 39.18
CA THR A 33 24.65 19.95 38.79
C THR A 33 24.43 19.95 37.28
N VAL A 34 25.48 20.05 36.47
CA VAL A 34 25.37 19.92 35.00
C VAL A 34 24.92 18.52 34.59
N ILE A 35 25.45 17.46 35.23
CA ILE A 35 25.02 16.08 34.96
C ILE A 35 23.56 15.86 35.37
N VAL A 36 23.15 16.36 36.54
CA VAL A 36 21.76 16.25 37.01
C VAL A 36 20.82 17.05 36.11
N LEU A 37 21.19 18.26 35.68
CA LEU A 37 20.41 19.05 34.73
C LEU A 37 20.32 18.36 33.37
N PHE A 38 21.42 17.82 32.86
CA PHE A 38 21.41 17.04 31.62
C PHE A 38 20.54 15.78 31.75
N TRP A 39 20.58 15.09 32.89
CA TRP A 39 19.74 13.92 33.15
C TRP A 39 18.26 14.29 33.28
N LEU A 40 17.93 15.43 33.92
CA LEU A 40 16.57 15.95 34.03
C LEU A 40 16.02 16.45 32.68
N VAL A 41 16.86 17.11 31.88
CA VAL A 41 16.56 17.48 30.49
C VAL A 41 16.34 16.21 29.66
N CYS A 42 17.25 15.23 29.75
CA CYS A 42 17.08 13.93 29.13
C CYS A 42 15.81 13.24 29.60
N LEU A 43 15.39 13.34 30.86
CA LEU A 43 14.11 12.81 31.36
C LEU A 43 12.89 13.53 30.79
N GLN A 44 12.97 14.85 30.62
CA GLN A 44 11.90 15.63 29.99
C GLN A 44 11.78 15.35 28.48
N PHE A 45 12.90 15.07 27.81
CA PHE A 45 12.93 14.72 26.38
C PHE A 45 12.81 13.22 26.10
N SER A 46 13.15 12.37 27.05
CA SER A 46 12.81 10.95 27.06
C SER A 46 11.38 10.82 27.59
N LYS A 47 10.42 11.27 26.78
CA LYS A 47 9.11 10.62 26.87
C LYS A 47 9.41 9.13 26.71
N PRO A 48 9.08 8.27 27.69
CA PRO A 48 9.14 6.84 27.44
C PRO A 48 8.32 6.62 26.17
N CYS A 49 8.93 5.97 25.16
CA CYS A 49 8.18 5.41 24.05
C CYS A 49 7.15 4.47 24.68
N ALA A 50 5.96 5.00 24.97
CA ALA A 50 4.81 4.29 25.49
C ALA A 50 4.23 3.41 24.37
N TYR A 51 5.06 2.51 23.86
CA TYR A 51 4.76 1.63 22.73
C TYR A 51 3.91 0.41 23.08
N PRO A 52 3.96 -0.19 24.30
CA PRO A 52 3.18 -1.40 24.55
C PRO A 52 1.67 -1.14 24.73
N TYR A 53 1.29 -0.01 25.33
CA TYR A 53 -0.11 0.27 25.67
C TYR A 53 -0.95 0.77 24.47
N GLN A 54 -0.34 1.56 23.57
CA GLN A 54 -0.99 1.97 22.33
C GLN A 54 -1.23 0.79 21.37
N GLU A 55 -0.38 -0.24 21.37
CA GLU A 55 -0.52 -1.40 20.48
C GLU A 55 -1.78 -2.23 20.80
N ALA A 56 -2.11 -2.41 22.08
CA ALA A 56 -3.29 -3.18 22.51
C ALA A 56 -4.62 -2.44 22.23
N VAL A 57 -4.65 -1.11 22.42
CA VAL A 57 -5.83 -0.28 22.12
C VAL A 57 -6.03 -0.15 20.61
N PHE A 58 -4.94 0.04 19.85
CA PHE A 58 -5.00 0.12 18.39
C PHE A 58 -5.50 -1.18 17.75
N MET A 59 -4.99 -2.34 18.18
CA MET A 59 -5.46 -3.65 17.69
C MET A 59 -6.93 -3.92 18.02
N LYS A 60 -7.47 -3.34 19.09
CA LYS A 60 -8.89 -3.41 19.44
C LYS A 60 -9.76 -2.57 18.50
N ASN A 61 -9.21 -1.53 17.88
CA ASN A 61 -9.88 -0.65 16.91
C ASN A 61 -9.71 -1.10 15.44
N VAL A 62 -8.68 -1.89 15.12
CA VAL A 62 -8.57 -2.61 13.83
C VAL A 62 -9.75 -3.58 13.60
N VAL A 63 -10.52 -3.87 14.65
CA VAL A 63 -11.75 -4.68 14.58
C VAL A 63 -12.82 -4.02 13.70
N HIS A 64 -12.80 -2.70 13.52
CA HIS A 64 -13.59 -2.03 12.49
C HIS A 64 -12.72 -1.84 11.23
N SER A 65 -12.97 -2.65 10.20
CA SER A 65 -12.39 -2.42 8.88
C SER A 65 -12.83 -1.07 8.34
N LEU A 66 -11.93 -0.40 7.59
CA LEU A 66 -12.31 0.76 6.78
C LEU A 66 -13.53 0.43 5.90
N PRO A 67 -14.40 1.40 5.60
CA PRO A 67 -15.52 1.17 4.71
C PRO A 67 -15.02 0.74 3.31
N PRO A 68 -15.80 -0.07 2.58
CA PRO A 68 -15.42 -0.52 1.23
C PRO A 68 -15.27 0.63 0.25
N PHE A 69 -16.04 1.69 0.45
CA PHE A 69 -16.07 2.88 -0.40
C PHE A 69 -16.11 4.14 0.46
N THR A 70 -15.74 5.26 -0.16
CA THR A 70 -15.94 6.61 0.34
C THR A 70 -16.44 7.48 -0.81
N SER A 71 -17.09 8.60 -0.53
CA SER A 71 -17.53 9.58 -1.53
C SER A 71 -16.32 10.31 -2.17
N GLY A 72 -15.53 9.58 -2.94
CA GLY A 72 -14.42 10.14 -3.71
C GLY A 72 -14.94 10.75 -5.02
N TYR A 73 -14.43 11.90 -5.40
CA TYR A 73 -14.82 12.55 -6.65
C TYR A 73 -14.35 11.72 -7.86
N PRO A 74 -15.24 11.32 -8.78
CA PRO A 74 -14.85 10.65 -10.00
C PRO A 74 -14.12 11.63 -10.93
N LEU A 75 -12.79 11.53 -11.01
CA LEU A 75 -11.98 12.35 -11.91
C LEU A 75 -11.66 11.60 -13.19
N PHE A 76 -12.60 11.57 -14.14
CA PHE A 76 -12.40 10.90 -15.41
C PHE A 76 -11.66 11.79 -16.44
N LYS A 77 -10.84 11.16 -17.28
CA LYS A 77 -10.14 11.71 -18.45
C LYS A 77 -10.79 11.20 -19.73
N PHE A 78 -11.17 12.11 -20.63
CA PHE A 78 -11.98 11.75 -21.80
C PHE A 78 -11.21 11.82 -23.10
N VAL A 79 -11.43 10.82 -23.94
CA VAL A 79 -11.05 10.84 -25.36
C VAL A 79 -12.34 10.81 -26.17
N LYS A 80 -12.83 12.00 -26.51
CA LYS A 80 -14.14 12.19 -27.15
C LYS A 80 -14.27 11.41 -28.46
N LYS A 81 -13.18 11.32 -29.23
CA LYS A 81 -13.11 10.61 -30.52
C LYS A 81 -13.55 9.14 -30.43
N TYR A 82 -13.27 8.48 -29.32
CA TYR A 82 -13.61 7.08 -29.09
C TYR A 82 -14.70 6.90 -28.02
N ASP A 83 -15.22 8.02 -27.49
CA ASP A 83 -16.18 8.06 -26.39
C ASP A 83 -15.74 7.11 -25.26
N LEU A 84 -14.49 7.35 -24.83
CA LEU A 84 -13.74 6.62 -23.81
C LEU A 84 -13.49 7.53 -22.61
N ALA A 85 -13.68 7.00 -21.42
CA ALA A 85 -13.41 7.69 -20.15
C ALA A 85 -12.49 6.83 -19.28
N LEU A 86 -11.38 7.39 -18.82
CA LEU A 86 -10.45 6.72 -17.92
C LEU A 86 -10.44 7.42 -16.57
N CYS A 87 -10.68 6.67 -15.50
CA CYS A 87 -10.36 7.13 -14.16
C CYS A 87 -8.90 6.77 -13.82
N PRO A 88 -8.00 7.75 -13.63
CA PRO A 88 -6.66 7.49 -13.11
C PRO A 88 -6.75 7.25 -11.61
N ILE A 89 -6.35 6.06 -11.17
CA ILE A 89 -6.21 5.74 -9.75
C ILE A 89 -4.77 6.00 -9.34
N ASP A 90 -4.59 6.77 -8.28
CA ASP A 90 -3.26 7.07 -7.77
C ASP A 90 -2.51 5.79 -7.37
N GLY A 91 -1.21 5.76 -7.66
CA GLY A 91 -0.37 4.57 -7.44
C GLY A 91 -0.58 3.42 -8.44
N ASN A 92 -1.57 3.48 -9.33
CA ASN A 92 -1.84 2.45 -10.35
C ASN A 92 -1.32 2.85 -11.75
N PHE A 93 -0.09 3.34 -11.83
CA PHE A 93 0.45 3.96 -13.06
C PHE A 93 -0.45 5.06 -13.68
N PRO A 94 -0.98 6.03 -12.88
CA PRO A 94 -1.88 7.06 -13.39
C PRO A 94 -1.28 7.88 -14.54
N HIS A 95 0.05 8.09 -14.53
CA HIS A 95 0.76 8.76 -15.62
C HIS A 95 0.74 7.98 -16.92
N LEU A 96 1.02 6.67 -16.87
CA LEU A 96 0.98 5.80 -18.05
C LEU A 96 -0.42 5.80 -18.67
N THR A 97 -1.45 5.60 -17.85
CA THR A 97 -2.82 5.50 -18.34
C THR A 97 -3.30 6.84 -18.90
N THR A 98 -2.90 7.96 -18.29
CA THR A 98 -3.21 9.31 -18.79
C THR A 98 -2.48 9.60 -20.10
N ALA A 99 -1.20 9.23 -20.21
CA ALA A 99 -0.40 9.37 -21.42
C ALA A 99 -1.00 8.58 -22.60
N ILE A 100 -1.51 7.37 -22.34
CA ILE A 100 -2.24 6.57 -23.33
C ILE A 100 -3.47 7.33 -23.83
N MET A 101 -4.31 7.85 -22.93
CA MET A 101 -5.53 8.59 -23.34
C MET A 101 -5.19 9.81 -24.19
N CYS A 102 -4.15 10.53 -23.81
CA CYS A 102 -3.65 11.69 -24.51
C CYS A 102 -3.12 11.37 -25.91
N PHE A 103 -2.34 10.30 -26.03
CA PHE A 103 -1.91 9.77 -27.32
C PHE A 103 -3.10 9.37 -28.20
N LEU A 104 -4.12 8.73 -27.63
CA LEU A 104 -5.33 8.34 -28.37
C LEU A 104 -6.13 9.56 -28.87
N ASP A 105 -6.14 10.66 -28.11
CA ASP A 105 -6.82 11.90 -28.49
C ASP A 105 -6.11 12.58 -29.67
N ARG A 106 -4.77 12.74 -29.59
CA ARG A 106 -3.97 13.43 -30.62
C ARG A 106 -2.61 12.74 -30.88
N PRO A 107 -2.58 11.63 -31.63
CA PRO A 107 -1.37 10.82 -31.79
C PRO A 107 -0.24 11.59 -32.49
N ASP A 108 -0.55 12.39 -33.51
CA ASP A 108 0.48 13.08 -34.31
C ASP A 108 1.22 14.15 -33.50
N ILE A 109 0.49 14.91 -32.68
CA ILE A 109 1.09 15.95 -31.83
C ILE A 109 1.85 15.28 -30.68
N TYR A 110 1.31 14.19 -30.12
CA TYR A 110 1.95 13.48 -29.01
C TYR A 110 3.34 12.94 -29.42
N ARG A 111 3.41 12.27 -30.58
CA ARG A 111 4.66 11.69 -31.12
C ARG A 111 5.78 12.72 -31.32
N GLN A 112 5.45 13.96 -31.66
CA GLN A 112 6.45 15.00 -31.86
C GLN A 112 7.11 15.46 -30.54
N LYS A 113 6.44 15.25 -29.41
CA LYS A 113 6.90 15.77 -28.11
C LYS A 113 7.42 14.68 -27.18
N ARG A 114 6.77 13.51 -27.13
CA ARG A 114 7.04 12.47 -26.11
C ARG A 114 6.70 11.07 -26.61
N ASN A 115 7.22 10.10 -25.86
CA ASN A 115 6.83 8.69 -25.92
C ASN A 115 6.01 8.35 -24.67
N ILE A 116 4.99 7.51 -24.80
CA ILE A 116 4.06 7.15 -23.72
C ILE A 116 4.83 6.57 -22.52
N SER A 117 5.85 5.73 -22.76
CA SER A 117 6.62 5.10 -21.67
C SER A 117 7.45 6.09 -20.83
N ASN A 118 7.72 7.28 -21.37
CA ASN A 118 8.65 8.26 -20.78
C ASN A 118 7.94 9.53 -20.29
N ASP A 119 6.61 9.60 -20.37
CA ASP A 119 5.82 10.76 -19.93
C ASP A 119 5.60 10.74 -18.41
N VAL A 120 6.72 10.86 -17.69
CA VAL A 120 6.78 10.86 -16.21
C VAL A 120 6.21 12.17 -15.63
N THR A 121 6.22 13.26 -16.40
CA THR A 121 5.86 14.61 -15.93
C THR A 121 4.37 14.93 -16.05
N GLY A 122 3.54 14.02 -16.58
CA GLY A 122 2.09 14.24 -16.68
C GLY A 122 1.73 15.34 -17.68
N PHE A 123 2.42 15.38 -18.82
CA PHE A 123 2.26 16.39 -19.87
C PHE A 123 0.78 16.62 -20.27
N CYS A 124 0.00 15.55 -20.22
CA CYS A 124 -1.41 15.47 -20.61
C CYS A 124 -2.43 16.03 -19.61
N GLY A 125 -2.09 17.12 -18.93
CA GLY A 125 -3.00 17.80 -18.00
C GLY A 125 -2.82 19.30 -17.88
N ASN A 126 -1.65 19.82 -18.27
CA ASN A 126 -1.23 21.20 -17.97
C ASN A 126 -0.74 21.97 -19.21
N GLU A 127 -0.56 21.32 -20.36
CA GLU A 127 -0.08 21.98 -21.58
C GLU A 127 -1.08 21.83 -22.73
N PRO A 128 -1.63 22.94 -23.26
CA PRO A 128 -2.30 22.92 -24.55
C PRO A 128 -1.36 22.38 -25.65
N PRO A 129 -1.85 21.57 -26.61
CA PRO A 129 -3.23 21.15 -26.86
C PRO A 129 -3.68 19.85 -26.14
N PHE A 130 -2.93 19.35 -25.15
CA PHE A 130 -3.08 18.01 -24.58
C PHE A 130 -3.92 17.94 -23.30
N THR A 131 -4.56 19.04 -22.93
CA THR A 131 -5.51 19.07 -21.82
C THR A 131 -6.71 18.20 -22.16
N LEU A 132 -6.72 16.97 -21.63
CA LEU A 132 -7.90 16.12 -21.68
C LEU A 132 -9.04 16.79 -20.92
N HIS A 133 -10.25 16.74 -21.47
CA HIS A 133 -11.45 17.17 -20.75
C HIS A 133 -11.53 16.41 -19.42
N LYS A 134 -11.62 17.17 -18.32
CA LYS A 134 -11.83 16.64 -16.98
C LYS A 134 -13.32 16.79 -16.67
N LEU A 135 -14.05 15.69 -16.54
CA LEU A 135 -15.40 15.77 -15.97
C LEU A 135 -15.23 15.84 -14.46
N ARG A 136 -15.47 17.04 -13.91
CA ARG A 136 -15.37 17.32 -12.47
C ARG A 136 -16.74 17.44 -11.80
N ASN A 137 -17.80 17.66 -12.58
CA ASN A 137 -19.14 18.02 -12.11
C ASN A 137 -20.25 17.16 -12.75
N GLU A 138 -21.34 16.94 -12.01
CA GLU A 138 -22.56 16.18 -12.39
C GLU A 138 -23.23 16.62 -13.70
N THR A 139 -22.95 17.83 -14.22
CA THR A 139 -23.61 18.37 -15.43
C THR A 139 -22.99 17.88 -16.74
N GLU A 140 -21.79 17.33 -16.68
CA GLU A 140 -21.16 16.65 -17.81
C GLU A 140 -20.95 15.20 -17.39
N THR A 141 -22.03 14.43 -17.37
CA THR A 141 -21.94 12.98 -17.22
C THR A 141 -21.36 12.38 -18.50
N PRO A 142 -20.50 11.36 -18.40
CA PRO A 142 -20.30 10.44 -19.52
C PRO A 142 -21.67 10.06 -20.06
N LYS A 143 -21.84 10.03 -21.39
CA LYS A 143 -23.08 9.49 -21.95
C LYS A 143 -23.22 8.06 -21.45
N ASN A 144 -24.43 7.52 -21.36
CA ASN A 144 -24.63 6.09 -21.05
C ASN A 144 -23.88 5.16 -22.04
N THR A 145 -23.49 5.68 -23.21
CA THR A 145 -22.70 4.96 -24.22
C THR A 145 -21.17 5.04 -24.01
N THR A 146 -20.70 5.94 -23.15
CA THR A 146 -19.29 6.18 -22.89
C THR A 146 -18.71 5.00 -22.15
N LYS A 147 -17.67 4.40 -22.72
CA LYS A 147 -17.00 3.27 -22.08
C LYS A 147 -16.04 3.79 -21.00
N GLN A 148 -16.43 3.59 -19.75
CA GLN A 148 -15.62 3.95 -18.58
C GLN A 148 -14.63 2.83 -18.25
N ILE A 149 -13.40 3.20 -17.91
CA ILE A 149 -12.30 2.29 -17.63
C ILE A 149 -11.59 2.74 -16.36
N ALA A 150 -11.22 1.77 -15.52
CA ALA A 150 -10.26 1.99 -14.44
C ALA A 150 -9.21 0.88 -14.45
N VAL A 151 -7.96 1.26 -14.15
CA VAL A 151 -6.85 0.33 -14.04
C VAL A 151 -6.58 0.06 -12.56
N VAL A 152 -6.70 -1.20 -12.14
CA VAL A 152 -6.47 -1.62 -10.76
C VAL A 152 -5.31 -2.60 -10.69
N GLN A 153 -4.56 -2.52 -9.59
CA GLN A 153 -3.42 -3.37 -9.32
C GLN A 153 -3.69 -4.28 -8.13
N ASP A 154 -3.06 -5.46 -8.11
CA ASP A 154 -2.96 -6.28 -6.90
C ASP A 154 -2.55 -5.41 -5.69
N PRO A 155 -3.32 -5.42 -4.59
CA PRO A 155 -3.08 -4.49 -3.48
C PRO A 155 -1.70 -4.64 -2.84
N VAL A 156 -1.14 -5.87 -2.79
CA VAL A 156 0.21 -6.10 -2.22
C VAL A 156 1.25 -5.46 -3.12
N ASP A 157 1.19 -5.75 -4.42
CA ASP A 157 2.17 -5.22 -5.38
C ASP A 157 2.10 -3.70 -5.47
N ARG A 158 0.90 -3.12 -5.43
CA ARG A 158 0.68 -1.66 -5.42
C ARG A 158 1.34 -1.01 -4.20
N PHE A 159 0.99 -1.49 -3.00
CA PHE A 159 1.51 -0.95 -1.75
C PHE A 159 3.03 -1.06 -1.68
N VAL A 160 3.58 -2.22 -2.05
CA VAL A 160 5.02 -2.48 -2.03
C VAL A 160 5.78 -1.52 -2.95
N ARG A 161 5.27 -1.28 -4.16
CA ARG A 161 5.86 -0.32 -5.10
C ARG A 161 5.81 1.10 -4.56
N LEU A 162 4.66 1.53 -4.05
CA LEU A 162 4.48 2.85 -3.47
C LEU A 162 5.40 3.05 -2.27
N PHE A 163 5.45 2.09 -1.36
CA PHE A 163 6.32 2.10 -0.21
C PHE A 163 7.79 2.24 -0.64
N HIS A 164 8.25 1.39 -1.56
CA HIS A 164 9.63 1.46 -2.03
C HIS A 164 9.94 2.81 -2.69
N SER A 165 9.08 3.28 -3.59
CA SER A 165 9.27 4.56 -4.29
C SER A 165 9.27 5.75 -3.33
N ILE A 166 8.25 5.88 -2.49
CA ILE A 166 8.04 7.05 -1.63
C ILE A 166 8.94 7.01 -0.39
N CYS A 167 9.00 5.86 0.30
CA CYS A 167 9.73 5.75 1.56
C CYS A 167 11.21 5.43 1.36
N VAL A 168 11.53 4.42 0.53
CA VAL A 168 12.90 3.93 0.42
C VAL A 168 13.72 4.80 -0.52
N VAL A 169 13.20 5.14 -1.70
CA VAL A 169 13.91 5.92 -2.72
C VAL A 169 13.81 7.41 -2.42
N ASN A 170 12.60 7.96 -2.30
CA ASN A 170 12.40 9.40 -2.15
C ASN A 170 12.60 9.90 -0.71
N LYS A 171 12.73 9.01 0.29
CA LYS A 171 12.87 9.34 1.72
C LYS A 171 11.72 10.21 2.27
N GLN A 172 10.54 10.08 1.69
CA GLN A 172 9.33 10.87 2.02
C GLN A 172 8.29 10.00 2.75
N CYS A 173 8.71 9.28 3.78
CA CYS A 173 7.84 8.30 4.46
C CYS A 173 7.12 8.84 5.70
N TYR A 174 6.56 10.04 5.68
CA TYR A 174 5.68 10.47 6.78
C TYR A 174 6.27 10.36 8.20
N GLU A 175 7.53 10.76 8.36
CA GLU A 175 8.27 10.65 9.64
C GLU A 175 8.39 9.20 10.16
N CYS A 176 8.10 8.21 9.31
CA CYS A 176 8.26 6.80 9.57
C CYS A 176 9.55 6.22 8.98
N GLU A 177 10.39 7.05 8.35
CA GLU A 177 11.64 6.67 7.68
C GLU A 177 11.44 5.57 6.61
N ASP A 178 11.63 4.30 6.95
CA ASP A 178 11.34 3.14 6.11
C ASP A 178 10.72 1.99 6.93
N LEU A 179 9.99 2.34 8.00
CA LEU A 179 9.32 1.39 8.86
C LEU A 179 7.88 1.12 8.38
N LEU A 180 7.68 -0.06 7.76
CA LEU A 180 6.37 -0.55 7.30
C LEU A 180 5.25 -0.41 8.35
N GLY A 181 5.54 -0.81 9.59
CA GLY A 181 4.56 -0.78 10.67
C GLY A 181 4.19 0.62 11.13
N CYS A 182 5.09 1.60 11.01
CA CYS A 182 4.77 3.00 11.29
C CYS A 182 3.85 3.54 10.20
N LEU A 183 4.23 3.37 8.92
CA LEU A 183 3.42 3.86 7.81
C LEU A 183 2.01 3.28 7.80
N LEU A 184 1.86 1.95 7.96
CA LEU A 184 0.55 1.30 7.97
C LEU A 184 -0.36 1.82 9.09
N ARG A 185 0.19 2.11 10.26
CA ARG A 185 -0.59 2.65 11.39
C ARG A 185 -1.03 4.09 11.14
N ARG A 186 -0.12 4.93 10.64
CA ARG A 186 -0.42 6.32 10.30
C ARG A 186 -1.44 6.40 9.17
N ALA A 187 -1.22 5.64 8.10
CA ALA A 187 -2.16 5.53 6.99
C ALA A 187 -3.55 5.06 7.44
N PHE A 188 -3.63 4.04 8.30
CA PHE A 188 -4.91 3.58 8.83
C PHE A 188 -5.60 4.65 9.69
N SER A 189 -4.87 5.34 10.56
CA SER A 189 -5.41 6.43 11.40
C SER A 189 -5.98 7.56 10.53
N ASP A 190 -5.20 8.06 9.58
CA ASP A 190 -5.59 9.17 8.72
C ASP A 190 -6.78 8.79 7.81
N MET A 191 -6.87 7.52 7.40
CA MET A 191 -8.03 7.00 6.65
C MET A 191 -9.29 6.92 7.52
N ILE A 192 -9.19 6.56 8.80
CA ILE A 192 -10.33 6.62 9.73
C ILE A 192 -10.79 8.07 9.87
N ASP A 193 -9.87 9.01 10.10
CA ASP A 193 -10.20 10.44 10.22
C ASP A 193 -10.84 10.98 8.93
N PHE A 194 -10.35 10.56 7.76
CA PHE A 194 -10.97 10.86 6.48
C PHE A 194 -12.41 10.35 6.40
N THR A 195 -12.68 9.11 6.84
CA THR A 195 -14.03 8.54 6.77
C THR A 195 -15.02 9.22 7.70
N VAL A 196 -14.54 9.84 8.78
CA VAL A 196 -15.38 10.59 9.73
C VAL A 196 -15.62 12.02 9.27
N THR A 197 -14.58 12.68 8.73
CA THR A 197 -14.63 14.12 8.40
C THR A 197 -15.03 14.40 6.95
N GLY A 198 -14.80 13.45 6.04
CA GLY A 198 -14.92 13.65 4.59
C GLY A 198 -13.89 14.62 4.00
N SER A 199 -12.91 15.07 4.79
CA SER A 199 -11.93 16.08 4.37
C SER A 199 -10.54 15.49 4.22
N TYR A 200 -9.85 15.93 3.17
CA TYR A 200 -8.41 15.70 2.98
C TYR A 200 -7.54 16.68 3.78
N ASP A 201 -8.14 17.61 4.53
CA ASP A 201 -7.40 18.59 5.32
C ASP A 201 -6.48 17.88 6.33
N GLY A 202 -5.18 18.19 6.27
CA GLY A 202 -4.16 17.56 7.11
C GLY A 202 -3.66 16.21 6.60
N ILE A 203 -4.30 15.60 5.59
CA ILE A 203 -3.80 14.38 4.95
C ILE A 203 -2.75 14.78 3.91
N SER A 204 -1.56 14.23 4.05
CA SER A 204 -0.51 14.54 3.10
C SER A 204 -0.77 13.92 1.71
N PRO A 205 -0.49 14.65 0.61
CA PRO A 205 -0.72 14.16 -0.74
C PRO A 205 -0.07 12.80 -1.05
N SER A 206 1.16 12.54 -0.59
CA SER A 206 1.79 11.24 -0.85
C SER A 206 1.24 10.11 0.05
N LEU A 207 0.47 10.41 1.10
CA LEU A 207 -0.21 9.42 1.95
C LEU A 207 -1.53 9.02 1.32
N ALA A 208 -2.23 9.98 0.70
CA ALA A 208 -3.39 9.71 -0.13
C ALA A 208 -3.09 8.68 -1.23
N LEU A 209 -1.85 8.62 -1.75
CA LEU A 209 -1.42 7.57 -2.68
C LEU A 209 -1.61 6.14 -2.11
N PHE A 210 -1.57 5.97 -0.79
CA PHE A 210 -1.79 4.68 -0.13
C PHE A 210 -3.27 4.36 0.10
N PHE A 211 -4.22 5.24 -0.24
CA PHE A 211 -5.64 4.97 0.00
C PHE A 211 -6.12 3.75 -0.79
N PRO A 212 -7.16 3.04 -0.31
CA PRO A 212 -7.76 1.92 -1.03
C PRO A 212 -8.16 2.33 -2.45
N GLN A 213 -7.94 1.45 -3.42
CA GLN A 213 -8.28 1.72 -4.82
C GLN A 213 -9.79 1.85 -5.00
N ALA A 214 -10.57 1.14 -4.18
CA ALA A 214 -12.04 1.22 -4.17
C ALA A 214 -12.58 2.61 -3.76
N TRP A 215 -11.75 3.47 -3.18
CA TRP A 215 -12.15 4.83 -2.78
C TRP A 215 -12.05 5.86 -3.92
N TYR A 216 -11.57 5.43 -5.09
CA TYR A 216 -11.47 6.26 -6.29
C TYR A 216 -12.66 6.00 -7.23
N CYS A 217 -12.78 6.87 -8.24
CA CYS A 217 -13.65 6.66 -9.41
C CYS A 217 -15.16 6.57 -9.15
N GLY A 218 -15.65 6.85 -7.94
CA GLY A 218 -17.08 6.69 -7.59
C GLY A 218 -17.53 5.23 -7.73
N PHE A 219 -16.71 4.28 -7.27
CA PHE A 219 -17.03 2.85 -7.36
C PHE A 219 -18.22 2.42 -6.48
N ASP A 220 -18.54 3.17 -5.43
CA ASP A 220 -19.77 2.99 -4.65
C ASP A 220 -21.02 2.96 -5.53
N GLU A 221 -21.06 3.85 -6.52
CA GLU A 221 -22.20 3.99 -7.43
C GLU A 221 -22.00 3.19 -8.73
N ASN A 222 -20.78 3.20 -9.28
CA ASN A 222 -20.56 2.85 -10.70
C ASN A 222 -19.68 1.62 -10.93
N LEU A 223 -19.33 0.85 -9.89
CA LEU A 223 -18.40 -0.29 -10.02
C LEU A 223 -18.82 -1.32 -11.08
N ARG A 224 -20.12 -1.52 -11.29
CA ARG A 224 -20.64 -2.49 -12.28
C ARG A 224 -20.56 -1.98 -13.72
N GLU A 225 -20.52 -0.66 -13.91
CA GLU A 225 -20.52 -0.01 -15.21
C GLU A 225 -19.10 0.26 -15.71
N ILE A 226 -18.15 0.44 -14.79
CA ILE A 226 -16.75 0.67 -15.09
C ILE A 226 -16.07 -0.64 -15.51
N THR A 227 -15.41 -0.62 -16.67
CA THR A 227 -14.59 -1.73 -17.11
C THR A 227 -13.26 -1.74 -16.36
N ILE A 228 -13.08 -2.72 -15.49
CA ILE A 228 -11.85 -2.88 -14.69
C ILE A 228 -10.78 -3.63 -15.48
N ILE A 229 -9.63 -2.99 -15.70
CA ILE A 229 -8.43 -3.63 -16.27
C ILE A 229 -7.47 -3.95 -15.12
N LYS A 230 -7.16 -5.23 -14.94
CA LYS A 230 -6.39 -5.74 -13.79
C LYS A 230 -4.94 -6.09 -14.15
N TYR A 231 -4.02 -5.88 -13.22
CA TYR A 231 -2.63 -6.36 -13.30
C TYR A 231 -2.00 -6.61 -11.90
N GLY A 232 -0.87 -7.31 -11.86
CA GLY A 232 -0.18 -7.72 -10.62
C GLY A 232 -0.67 -9.05 -10.05
N GLY A 233 -0.16 -9.39 -8.87
CA GLY A 233 -0.62 -10.51 -8.03
C GLY A 233 0.07 -11.84 -8.35
N ALA A 234 -0.55 -12.95 -7.92
CA ALA A 234 -0.05 -14.31 -8.15
C ALA A 234 -0.01 -14.73 -9.63
N ILE A 235 -0.40 -13.82 -10.55
CA ILE A 235 -0.21 -13.99 -11.98
C ILE A 235 1.30 -14.04 -12.25
N ARG A 236 1.83 -15.25 -12.45
CA ARG A 236 3.25 -15.54 -12.78
C ARG A 236 3.88 -14.39 -13.57
N ARG A 237 4.97 -13.81 -13.04
CA ARG A 237 5.72 -12.68 -13.63
C ARG A 237 5.88 -12.91 -15.13
N GLY A 238 5.30 -12.03 -15.95
CA GLY A 238 5.17 -12.18 -17.41
C GLY A 238 3.72 -12.30 -17.89
N LYS A 239 2.91 -13.14 -17.25
CA LYS A 239 1.48 -13.29 -17.58
C LYS A 239 0.65 -12.06 -17.21
N SER A 240 1.05 -11.34 -16.16
CA SER A 240 0.30 -10.15 -15.72
C SER A 240 0.31 -9.05 -16.78
N LYS A 241 1.42 -8.90 -17.51
CA LYS A 241 1.55 -7.88 -18.53
C LYS A 241 0.74 -8.23 -19.77
N ASN A 242 0.84 -9.48 -20.22
CA ASN A 242 0.01 -9.98 -21.32
C ASN A 242 -1.48 -9.90 -20.99
N ALA A 243 -1.87 -10.21 -19.75
CA ALA A 243 -3.27 -10.09 -19.32
C ALA A 243 -3.75 -8.63 -19.33
N PHE A 244 -2.91 -7.68 -18.91
CA PHE A 244 -3.20 -6.26 -19.04
C PHE A 244 -3.36 -5.86 -20.50
N ASP A 245 -2.39 -6.21 -21.35
CA ASP A 245 -2.38 -5.89 -22.78
C ASP A 245 -3.62 -6.45 -23.49
N GLU A 246 -4.01 -7.70 -23.24
CA GLU A 246 -5.19 -8.31 -23.84
C GLU A 246 -6.49 -7.64 -23.41
N GLN A 247 -6.65 -7.34 -22.12
CA GLN A 247 -7.81 -6.59 -21.61
C GLN A 247 -7.88 -5.20 -22.23
N PHE A 248 -6.75 -4.50 -22.29
CA PHE A 248 -6.64 -3.17 -22.86
C PHE A 248 -7.00 -3.17 -24.35
N LYS A 249 -6.37 -4.04 -25.15
CA LYS A 249 -6.64 -4.19 -26.59
C LYS A 249 -8.11 -4.46 -26.87
N ARG A 250 -8.73 -5.35 -26.08
CA ARG A 250 -10.16 -5.66 -26.21
C ARG A 250 -11.00 -4.41 -26.08
N VAL A 251 -10.79 -3.62 -25.03
CA VAL A 251 -11.55 -2.39 -24.79
C VAL A 251 -11.31 -1.35 -25.90
N MET A 252 -10.08 -1.22 -26.39
CA MET A 252 -9.77 -0.29 -27.48
C MET A 252 -10.43 -0.70 -28.80
N ARG A 253 -10.47 -2.00 -29.12
CA ARG A 253 -11.19 -2.54 -30.29
C ARG A 253 -12.70 -2.34 -30.19
N GLU A 254 -13.29 -2.56 -29.01
CA GLU A 254 -14.71 -2.29 -28.75
C GLU A 254 -15.10 -0.84 -29.04
N ARG A 255 -14.13 0.08 -28.96
CA ARG A 255 -14.32 1.52 -29.21
C ARG A 255 -13.73 2.00 -30.53
N ASN A 256 -13.52 1.09 -31.47
CA ASN A 256 -13.07 1.37 -32.84
C ASN A 256 -11.73 2.15 -32.90
N VAL A 257 -10.86 1.97 -31.90
CA VAL A 257 -9.48 2.45 -32.00
C VAL A 257 -8.76 1.62 -33.07
N SER A 258 -8.07 2.28 -34.00
CA SER A 258 -7.41 1.61 -35.12
C SER A 258 -6.25 0.71 -34.64
N ALA A 259 -6.04 -0.41 -35.33
CA ALA A 259 -4.96 -1.34 -35.00
C ALA A 259 -3.57 -0.68 -34.89
N PRO A 260 -3.16 0.26 -35.78
CA PRO A 260 -1.86 0.92 -35.65
C PRO A 260 -1.67 1.70 -34.34
N LEU A 261 -2.74 2.36 -33.84
CA LEU A 261 -2.67 3.08 -32.57
C LEU A 261 -2.61 2.11 -31.38
N ILE A 262 -3.35 1.01 -31.46
CA ILE A 262 -3.31 -0.04 -30.44
C ILE A 262 -1.92 -0.67 -30.36
N ASP A 263 -1.32 -1.00 -31.49
CA ASP A 263 0.00 -1.63 -31.56
C ASP A 263 1.12 -0.70 -31.06
N GLU A 264 0.97 0.61 -31.28
CA GLU A 264 1.89 1.62 -30.73
C GLU A 264 1.78 1.69 -29.20
N VAL A 265 0.56 1.79 -28.67
CA VAL A 265 0.33 1.77 -27.21
C VAL A 265 0.87 0.49 -26.59
N GLU A 266 0.63 -0.66 -27.21
CA GLU A 266 1.18 -1.94 -26.75
C GLU A 266 2.72 -1.90 -26.67
N ARG A 267 3.37 -1.38 -27.71
CA ARG A 267 4.84 -1.28 -27.73
C ARG A 267 5.37 -0.41 -26.60
N GLU A 268 4.67 0.66 -26.27
CA GLU A 268 5.03 1.54 -25.16
C GLU A 268 4.76 0.90 -23.79
N ILE A 269 3.61 0.23 -23.60
CA ILE A 269 3.33 -0.55 -22.40
C ILE A 269 4.41 -1.62 -22.21
N ARG A 270 4.88 -2.26 -23.30
CA ARG A 270 5.98 -3.23 -23.29
C ARG A 270 7.28 -2.71 -22.71
N LYS A 271 7.53 -1.39 -22.72
CA LYS A 271 8.69 -0.77 -22.07
C LYS A 271 8.51 -0.56 -20.56
N VAL A 272 7.27 -0.51 -20.07
CA VAL A 272 6.97 -0.28 -18.65
C VAL A 272 7.17 -1.54 -17.80
N ARG A 273 7.77 -1.39 -16.61
CA ARG A 273 8.06 -2.49 -15.70
C ARG A 273 6.84 -2.83 -14.82
N PHE A 274 6.19 -3.96 -15.12
CA PHE A 274 5.08 -4.50 -14.33
C PHE A 274 5.52 -5.47 -13.23
N ALA A 275 6.71 -6.08 -13.35
CA ALA A 275 7.27 -6.99 -12.35
C ALA A 275 7.97 -6.23 -11.22
N LEU A 276 7.85 -6.72 -9.99
CA LEU A 276 8.55 -6.14 -8.84
C LEU A 276 10.08 -6.29 -8.97
N THR A 277 10.86 -5.31 -8.50
CA THR A 277 12.33 -5.41 -8.38
C THR A 277 12.72 -6.33 -7.21
N PRO A 278 13.99 -6.76 -7.11
CA PRO A 278 14.47 -7.49 -5.93
C PRO A 278 14.22 -6.76 -4.60
N GLU A 279 14.41 -5.45 -4.56
CA GLU A 279 14.20 -4.61 -3.38
C GLU A 279 12.71 -4.52 -3.02
N GLU A 280 11.84 -4.33 -4.01
CA GLU A 280 10.39 -4.37 -3.84
C GLU A 280 9.94 -5.76 -3.34
N LEU A 281 10.53 -6.85 -3.85
CA LEU A 281 10.23 -8.21 -3.39
C LEU A 281 10.63 -8.44 -1.93
N GLU A 282 11.69 -7.80 -1.46
CA GLU A 282 12.09 -7.86 -0.06
C GLU A 282 11.10 -7.13 0.86
N VAL A 283 10.60 -5.96 0.43
CA VAL A 283 9.50 -5.27 1.14
C VAL A 283 8.25 -6.14 1.17
N ARG A 284 7.89 -6.78 0.05
CA ARG A 284 6.78 -7.72 -0.03
C ARG A 284 6.93 -8.87 0.97
N ARG A 285 8.13 -9.45 1.05
CA ARG A 285 8.43 -10.53 1.99
C ARG A 285 8.23 -10.07 3.44
N LYS A 286 8.84 -8.94 3.83
CA LYS A 286 8.70 -8.35 5.17
C LYS A 286 7.22 -8.11 5.56
N LEU A 287 6.41 -7.65 4.61
CA LEU A 287 4.98 -7.45 4.82
C LEU A 287 4.23 -8.78 5.02
N LEU A 288 4.42 -9.74 4.12
CA LEU A 288 3.64 -10.99 4.09
C LEU A 288 4.03 -11.97 5.21
N GLU A 289 5.30 -12.01 5.61
CA GLU A 289 5.79 -12.93 6.64
C GLU A 289 5.52 -12.43 8.07
N ASN A 290 5.13 -11.17 8.24
CA ASN A 290 4.83 -10.61 9.55
C ASN A 290 3.30 -10.57 9.78
N PRO A 291 2.73 -11.44 10.64
CA PRO A 291 1.29 -11.50 10.85
C PRO A 291 0.68 -10.21 11.42
N ARG A 292 1.46 -9.38 12.14
CA ARG A 292 0.97 -8.10 12.65
C ARG A 292 0.85 -7.08 11.52
N LEU A 293 1.92 -6.93 10.72
CA LEU A 293 1.90 -6.02 9.56
C LEU A 293 0.82 -6.42 8.55
N LEU A 294 0.70 -7.71 8.26
CA LEU A 294 -0.29 -8.22 7.31
C LEU A 294 -1.72 -7.96 7.79
N ARG A 295 -2.02 -8.08 9.09
CA ARG A 295 -3.34 -7.73 9.62
C ARG A 295 -3.67 -6.26 9.44
N LEU A 296 -2.73 -5.36 9.68
CA LEU A 296 -2.94 -3.92 9.46
C LEU A 296 -3.17 -3.60 8.00
N PHE A 297 -2.33 -4.17 7.14
CA PHE A 297 -2.47 -4.06 5.70
C PHE A 297 -3.84 -4.57 5.20
N LEU A 298 -4.29 -5.72 5.70
CA LEU A 298 -5.61 -6.24 5.37
C LEU A 298 -6.74 -5.38 5.96
N GLY A 299 -6.53 -4.73 7.10
CA GLY A 299 -7.47 -3.74 7.64
C GLY A 299 -7.72 -2.57 6.69
N ILE A 300 -6.72 -2.22 5.86
CA ILE A 300 -6.82 -1.16 4.84
C ILE A 300 -7.39 -1.72 3.52
N TYR A 301 -6.82 -2.81 2.99
CA TYR A 301 -7.05 -3.22 1.60
C TYR A 301 -7.96 -4.44 1.40
N ARG A 302 -8.56 -5.01 2.46
CA ARG A 302 -9.41 -6.21 2.34
C ARG A 302 -10.52 -6.05 1.30
N HIS A 303 -11.11 -4.86 1.21
CA HIS A 303 -12.16 -4.58 0.25
C HIS A 303 -11.64 -4.57 -1.19
N ASP A 304 -10.48 -3.97 -1.47
CA ASP A 304 -9.84 -4.03 -2.79
C ASP A 304 -9.66 -5.47 -3.28
N PHE A 305 -9.21 -6.39 -2.41
CA PHE A 305 -9.09 -7.81 -2.80
C PHE A 305 -10.43 -8.39 -3.23
N SER A 306 -11.48 -8.19 -2.43
CA SER A 306 -12.80 -8.76 -2.69
C SER A 306 -13.48 -8.13 -3.91
N LEU A 307 -13.46 -6.80 -4.03
CA LEU A 307 -14.15 -6.05 -5.08
C LEU A 307 -13.50 -6.27 -6.44
N PHE A 308 -12.17 -6.31 -6.48
CA PHE A 308 -11.43 -6.51 -7.72
C PHE A 308 -11.02 -7.96 -7.96
N GLY A 309 -11.48 -8.90 -7.14
CA GLY A 309 -11.26 -10.35 -7.33
C GLY A 309 -9.78 -10.76 -7.32
N TYR A 310 -8.97 -10.11 -6.49
CA TYR A 310 -7.60 -10.54 -6.20
C TYR A 310 -7.59 -11.57 -5.08
N THR A 311 -6.58 -12.43 -5.05
CA THR A 311 -6.42 -13.44 -3.99
C THR A 311 -5.88 -12.78 -2.72
N THR A 312 -6.68 -12.79 -1.66
CA THR A 312 -6.23 -12.34 -0.34
C THR A 312 -5.10 -13.23 0.19
N PRO A 313 -3.97 -12.67 0.64
CA PRO A 313 -2.90 -13.46 1.24
C PRO A 313 -3.35 -14.09 2.57
N PRO A 314 -2.99 -15.36 2.84
CA PRO A 314 -3.27 -15.99 4.13
C PRO A 314 -2.41 -15.37 5.23
N ILE A 315 -2.98 -15.20 6.43
CA ILE A 315 -2.21 -14.73 7.60
C ILE A 315 -1.37 -15.90 8.11
N PRO A 316 -0.03 -15.77 8.24
CA PRO A 316 0.79 -16.84 8.80
C PRO A 316 0.38 -17.14 10.24
N GLU A 317 0.30 -18.42 10.59
CA GLU A 317 0.07 -18.85 11.97
C GLU A 317 1.23 -18.40 12.85
N THR A 318 0.93 -17.75 13.97
CA THR A 318 1.96 -17.45 14.96
C THR A 318 2.38 -18.76 15.60
N SER A 319 3.62 -19.21 15.37
CA SER A 319 4.20 -20.29 16.16
C SER A 319 4.21 -19.85 17.62
N THR A 320 3.28 -20.36 18.42
CA THR A 320 3.33 -20.22 19.87
C THR A 320 4.64 -20.86 20.34
N PRO A 321 5.55 -20.13 21.00
CA PRO A 321 6.62 -20.77 21.73
C PRO A 321 5.97 -21.54 22.88
N ASN A 322 6.31 -22.83 22.99
CA ASN A 322 5.87 -23.78 24.01
C ASN A 322 4.46 -24.36 23.85
N GLY A 323 4.36 -25.30 22.92
CA GLY A 323 3.45 -26.43 23.11
C GLY A 323 3.91 -27.29 24.28
N THR A 324 3.23 -27.20 25.42
CA THR A 324 3.01 -28.39 26.24
C THR A 324 2.19 -29.36 25.40
N LYS A 325 2.88 -30.39 24.88
CA LYS A 325 2.23 -31.60 24.37
C LYS A 325 1.49 -32.25 25.54
N SER A 326 0.21 -31.97 25.74
CA SER A 326 -0.67 -32.93 26.40
C SER A 326 -1.12 -33.93 25.34
N GLY A 327 -0.44 -35.07 25.32
CA GLY A 327 -0.90 -36.24 24.58
C GLY A 327 -2.24 -36.68 25.14
N TRP A 328 -3.30 -36.53 24.33
CA TRP A 328 -4.48 -37.37 24.45
C TRP A 328 -4.65 -38.13 23.15
N THR A 329 -3.90 -39.22 23.06
CA THR A 329 -4.26 -40.34 22.19
C THR A 329 -5.59 -40.92 22.67
N ARG A 330 -6.61 -40.88 21.82
CA ARG A 330 -7.72 -41.83 21.90
C ARG A 330 -7.96 -42.45 20.52
N LYS A 331 -7.09 -43.38 20.16
CA LYS A 331 -7.44 -44.50 19.27
C LYS A 331 -8.20 -45.52 20.13
N HIS A 332 -9.44 -45.82 19.73
CA HIS A 332 -10.14 -47.11 19.78
C HIS A 332 -11.64 -46.93 20.06
N ALA A 333 -12.43 -47.03 18.99
CA ALA A 333 -13.61 -47.91 18.96
C ALA A 333 -13.95 -48.18 17.48
N ILE A 334 -13.55 -49.35 17.00
CA ILE A 334 -14.06 -50.01 15.79
C ILE A 334 -14.92 -51.19 16.29
N ARG A 335 -15.93 -51.57 15.47
CA ARG A 335 -16.79 -52.78 15.48
C ARG A 335 -18.08 -52.67 16.34
N GLN A 336 -19.30 -53.03 15.89
CA GLN A 336 -19.84 -53.71 14.70
C GLN A 336 -21.32 -53.36 14.44
N GLY A 337 -21.78 -53.66 13.22
CA GLY A 337 -23.18 -53.89 12.83
C GLY A 337 -23.63 -52.96 11.71
N GLY A 338 -23.89 -53.36 10.47
CA GLY A 338 -24.35 -54.65 9.97
C GLY A 338 -25.70 -54.47 9.28
N LEU A 339 -25.69 -54.51 7.94
CA LEU A 339 -26.81 -54.69 7.00
C LEU A 339 -27.98 -53.67 6.98
N SER A 340 -28.20 -53.05 5.82
CA SER A 340 -29.30 -53.49 4.93
C SER A 340 -29.25 -52.81 3.56
N ARG A 341 -29.29 -53.64 2.51
CA ARG A 341 -29.50 -53.29 1.10
C ARG A 341 -31.02 -53.09 0.84
N ARG A 342 -31.39 -52.01 0.14
CA ARG A 342 -32.54 -51.96 -0.80
C ARG A 342 -32.25 -50.86 -1.84
N LYS A 343 -31.73 -51.22 -3.02
CA LYS A 343 -32.44 -51.41 -4.31
C LYS A 343 -33.23 -50.20 -4.83
N ARG A 344 -32.68 -49.66 -5.94
CA ARG A 344 -33.32 -49.18 -7.19
C ARG A 344 -34.43 -48.12 -7.11
N GLY A 345 -34.15 -46.98 -7.74
CA GLY A 345 -35.13 -46.11 -8.40
C GLY A 345 -34.43 -45.29 -9.47
N VAL A 346 -34.54 -45.75 -10.72
CA VAL A 346 -34.12 -45.05 -11.94
C VAL A 346 -35.15 -43.97 -12.25
N LEU A 347 -34.72 -42.73 -12.52
CA LEU A 347 -35.49 -41.80 -13.34
C LEU A 347 -34.54 -40.86 -14.10
N LYS A 348 -34.63 -40.98 -15.42
CA LYS A 348 -33.99 -40.14 -16.44
C LYS A 348 -34.86 -38.89 -16.72
N PRO A 349 -34.35 -37.91 -17.47
CA PRO A 349 -34.80 -36.51 -17.44
C PRO A 349 -35.97 -36.24 -18.38
N ASN A 350 -36.77 -35.21 -18.06
CA ASN A 350 -37.71 -34.63 -19.00
C ASN A 350 -37.12 -33.34 -19.60
N LEU A 351 -36.82 -33.45 -20.90
CA LEU A 351 -36.90 -32.37 -21.87
C LEU A 351 -38.37 -31.90 -21.95
N ALA A 352 -38.61 -30.59 -21.92
CA ALA A 352 -39.79 -30.00 -22.54
C ALA A 352 -39.44 -28.64 -23.12
N LEU A 353 -39.85 -28.50 -24.37
CA LEU A 353 -39.63 -27.42 -25.32
C LEU A 353 -40.98 -26.68 -25.50
N ARG A 354 -40.93 -25.42 -25.93
CA ARG A 354 -42.02 -24.53 -26.40
C ARG A 354 -42.65 -23.67 -25.28
N GLN A 355 -42.84 -22.37 -25.46
CA GLN A 355 -43.07 -21.57 -26.68
C GLN A 355 -42.13 -20.37 -26.80
#